data_AF-A0A359G0F3-F1
#
_entry.id   AF-A0A359G0F3-F1
#
_cell.length_a   1.000
_cell.length_b   1.000
_cell.length_c   1.000
_cell.angle_alpha   90.00
_cell.angle_beta   90.00
_cell.angle_gamma   90.00
#
_symmetry.space_group_name_H-M   'P 1'
#
loop_
_entity.id
_entity.type
_entity.pdbx_description
1 polymer ?
#
loop_
_entity_poly.entity_id
_entity_poly.type
_entity_poly.pdbx_seq_one_letter_code
_entity_poly.pdbx_strand_id
1 'polypeptide(L)'
;ESNKTMNLGSLGGLAAQFGFSAAPLSTEGGAIPPDYYPEIVQSVSYLKLLMYEPFNFGGEDSINLYDYYHQEMKASVLGSIKKYTIGLPWQIKKWIVGKPEIAGVSPADGSTVVRLSEEERVVLGWLRESLSLYINKEIGMISLQVEMPTAEMAAEVATYAARLLSDYVVSYKTDKVREDLRFVE
;
A
#
# COMPACT_ATOMS: atom_id res chain seq x y z
N GLU A 1 -10.34 9.70 54.52
CA GLU A 1 -10.08 9.06 53.21
C GLU A 1 -11.33 9.24 52.34
N SER A 2 -11.22 9.99 51.23
CA SER A 2 -12.32 10.20 50.30
C SER A 2 -12.01 9.45 49.01
N ASN A 3 -12.75 8.39 48.76
CA ASN A 3 -12.55 7.52 47.62
C ASN A 3 -13.16 8.21 46.38
N LYS A 4 -12.30 8.87 45.58
CA LYS A 4 -12.69 9.53 44.33
C LYS A 4 -12.95 8.46 43.28
N THR A 5 -14.21 8.06 43.12
CA THR A 5 -14.66 7.25 42.00
C THR A 5 -14.40 8.02 40.70
N MET A 6 -13.48 7.54 39.89
CA MET A 6 -13.23 8.10 38.56
C MET A 6 -14.44 7.79 37.68
N ASN A 7 -15.15 8.84 37.28
CA ASN A 7 -16.31 8.74 36.42
C ASN A 7 -15.87 8.36 35.00
N LEU A 8 -15.94 7.07 34.68
CA LEU A 8 -15.62 6.48 33.37
C LEU A 8 -16.47 7.04 32.20
N GLY A 9 -17.52 7.81 32.49
CA GLY A 9 -18.38 8.44 31.48
C GLY A 9 -17.73 9.58 30.68
N SER A 10 -16.72 10.29 31.22
CA SER A 10 -16.11 11.42 30.51
C SER A 10 -15.15 10.99 29.38
N LEU A 11 -14.59 9.78 29.46
CA LEU A 11 -13.75 9.21 28.40
C LEU A 11 -14.57 8.68 27.22
N GLY A 12 -15.80 8.21 27.48
CA GLY A 12 -16.71 7.74 26.43
C GLY A 12 -17.16 8.85 25.49
N GLY A 13 -17.31 10.09 25.99
CA GLY A 13 -17.67 11.24 25.16
C GLY A 13 -16.56 11.67 24.19
N LEU A 14 -15.30 11.62 24.64
CA LEU A 14 -14.15 11.93 23.78
C LEU A 14 -13.87 10.77 22.80
N ALA A 15 -13.98 9.52 23.24
CA ALA A 15 -13.79 8.35 22.38
C ALA A 15 -14.83 8.32 21.24
N ALA A 16 -16.09 8.70 21.50
CA ALA A 16 -17.12 8.84 20.47
C ALA A 16 -16.78 9.94 19.44
N GLN A 17 -16.20 11.06 19.88
CA GLN A 17 -15.75 12.13 18.99
C GLN A 17 -14.60 11.69 18.05
N PHE A 18 -13.79 10.74 18.50
CA PHE A 18 -12.70 10.12 17.71
C PHE A 18 -13.08 8.77 17.07
N GLY A 19 -14.36 8.38 17.09
CA GLY A 19 -14.86 7.20 16.37
C GLY A 19 -14.63 5.84 17.06
N PHE A 20 -14.24 5.83 18.33
CA PHE A 20 -14.10 4.63 19.15
C PHE A 20 -15.31 4.48 20.08
N SER A 21 -16.37 3.81 19.61
CA SER A 21 -17.49 3.38 20.45
C SER A 21 -17.30 1.91 20.87
N ALA A 22 -17.48 1.62 22.17
CA ALA A 22 -17.42 0.28 22.75
C ALA A 22 -18.71 -0.54 22.50
N ALA A 23 -19.38 -0.32 21.37
CA ALA A 23 -20.52 -1.13 20.94
C ALA A 23 -19.99 -2.35 20.15
N PRO A 24 -20.64 -3.53 20.23
CA PRO A 24 -20.30 -4.63 19.34
C PRO A 24 -20.47 -4.14 17.91
N LEU A 25 -19.41 -4.26 17.11
CA LEU A 25 -19.36 -3.85 15.72
C LEU A 25 -20.30 -4.76 14.91
N SER A 26 -21.60 -4.50 14.97
CA SER A 26 -22.56 -5.00 14.01
C SER A 26 -22.18 -4.43 12.65
N THR A 27 -22.06 -5.31 11.68
CA THR A 27 -21.52 -5.07 10.32
C THR A 27 -22.55 -4.35 9.44
N GLU A 28 -23.18 -3.30 9.97
CA GLU A 28 -24.34 -2.62 9.38
C GLU A 28 -24.03 -1.17 8.98
N GLY A 29 -22.75 -0.80 8.92
CA GLY A 29 -22.33 0.57 8.63
C GLY A 29 -21.03 0.61 7.84
N GLY A 30 -21.14 0.51 6.51
CA GLY A 30 -20.23 1.05 5.48
C GLY A 30 -18.71 0.86 5.55
N ALA A 31 -18.18 0.21 6.58
CA ALA A 31 -16.77 -0.03 6.78
C ALA A 31 -16.32 -1.23 5.95
N ILE A 32 -15.14 -1.16 5.35
CA ILE A 32 -14.50 -2.33 4.76
C ILE A 32 -14.21 -3.33 5.89
N PRO A 33 -14.68 -4.58 5.81
CA PRO A 33 -14.32 -5.59 6.79
C PRO A 33 -12.80 -5.80 6.82
N PRO A 34 -12.16 -5.93 8.00
CA PRO A 34 -10.72 -6.11 8.11
C PRO A 34 -10.16 -7.26 7.27
N ASP A 35 -10.98 -8.30 7.03
CA ASP A 35 -10.65 -9.45 6.19
C ASP A 35 -10.22 -9.07 4.75
N TYR A 36 -10.60 -7.90 4.24
CA TYR A 36 -10.20 -7.41 2.91
C TYR A 36 -8.95 -6.53 2.93
N TYR A 37 -8.43 -6.15 4.09
CA TYR A 37 -7.25 -5.28 4.18
C TYR A 37 -6.00 -5.87 3.51
N PRO A 38 -5.72 -7.20 3.59
CA PRO A 38 -4.61 -7.78 2.84
C PRO A 38 -4.73 -7.54 1.32
N GLU A 39 -5.95 -7.62 0.78
CA GLU A 39 -6.20 -7.36 -0.65
C GLU A 39 -5.99 -5.89 -1.02
N ILE A 40 -6.36 -4.96 -0.13
CA ILE A 40 -6.10 -3.53 -0.32
C ILE A 40 -4.61 -3.27 -0.39
N VAL A 41 -3.83 -3.77 0.57
CA VAL A 41 -2.37 -3.59 0.62
C VAL A 41 -1.68 -4.18 -0.61
N GLN A 42 -2.24 -5.25 -1.20
CA GLN A 42 -1.73 -5.92 -2.40
C GLN A 42 -2.24 -5.31 -3.72
N SER A 43 -3.19 -4.37 -3.64
CA SER A 43 -3.79 -3.74 -4.81
C SER A 43 -2.80 -2.84 -5.54
N VAL A 44 -2.97 -2.74 -6.86
CA VAL A 44 -2.13 -1.87 -7.71
C VAL A 44 -2.20 -0.42 -7.25
N SER A 45 -3.40 0.08 -6.94
CA SER A 45 -3.61 1.48 -6.55
C SER A 45 -2.87 1.82 -5.26
N TYR A 46 -2.97 0.95 -4.25
CA TYR A 46 -2.29 1.14 -2.97
C TYR A 46 -0.77 1.14 -3.14
N LEU A 47 -0.24 0.11 -3.81
CA LEU A 47 1.20 -0.02 -3.99
C LEU A 47 1.77 1.07 -4.89
N LYS A 48 1.00 1.60 -5.85
CA LYS A 48 1.42 2.73 -6.69
C LYS A 48 1.54 4.03 -5.91
N LEU A 49 0.64 4.26 -4.94
CA LEU A 49 0.77 5.38 -4.00
C LEU A 49 2.03 5.23 -3.15
N LEU A 50 2.24 4.04 -2.59
CA LEU A 50 3.45 3.73 -1.81
C LEU A 50 4.74 3.89 -2.64
N MET A 51 4.72 3.47 -3.90
CA MET A 51 5.88 3.48 -4.80
C MET A 51 6.39 4.89 -5.12
N TYR A 52 5.47 5.86 -5.26
CA TYR A 52 5.79 7.24 -5.63
C TYR A 52 5.85 8.20 -4.45
N GLU A 53 5.56 7.74 -3.24
CA GLU A 53 5.73 8.54 -2.04
C GLU A 53 7.21 8.94 -1.87
N PRO A 54 7.51 10.22 -1.63
CA PRO A 54 8.86 10.66 -1.31
C PRO A 54 9.21 10.29 0.14
N PHE A 55 10.21 9.43 0.32
CA PHE A 55 10.72 9.07 1.64
C PHE A 55 12.05 9.77 1.91
N ASN A 56 12.29 10.10 3.18
CA ASN A 56 13.61 10.52 3.64
C ASN A 56 14.25 9.38 4.43
N PHE A 57 15.28 8.75 3.85
CA PHE A 57 16.02 7.65 4.48
C PHE A 57 17.32 8.16 5.11
N GLY A 58 17.26 9.26 5.86
CA GLY A 58 18.40 9.85 6.56
C GLY A 58 19.35 10.64 5.66
N GLY A 59 18.98 10.86 4.40
CA GLY A 59 19.72 11.65 3.41
C GLY A 59 19.24 13.10 3.33
N GLU A 60 19.98 13.92 2.57
CA GLU A 60 19.62 15.33 2.34
C GLU A 60 18.42 15.46 1.38
N ASP A 61 18.28 14.51 0.43
CA ASP A 61 17.22 14.47 -0.57
C ASP A 61 16.22 13.33 -0.30
N SER A 62 14.92 13.63 -0.48
CA SER A 62 13.86 12.62 -0.48
C SER A 62 13.89 11.81 -1.77
N ILE A 63 13.75 10.49 -1.67
CA ILE A 63 13.71 9.57 -2.82
C ILE A 63 12.46 8.69 -2.73
N ASN A 64 11.85 8.39 -3.88
CA ASN A 64 10.76 7.43 -3.95
C ASN A 64 11.28 6.00 -4.19
N LEU A 65 10.44 5.01 -3.92
CA LEU A 65 10.84 3.60 -4.04
C LEU A 65 11.09 3.16 -5.49
N TYR A 66 10.41 3.80 -6.46
CA TYR A 66 10.64 3.58 -7.88
C TYR A 66 12.07 3.93 -8.30
N ASP A 67 12.52 5.14 -7.96
CA ASP A 67 13.83 5.67 -8.27
C ASP A 67 14.91 4.93 -7.50
N TYR A 68 14.66 4.60 -6.22
CA TYR A 68 15.57 3.79 -5.41
C TYR A 68 15.85 2.42 -6.06
N TYR A 69 14.79 1.70 -6.46
CA TYR A 69 14.93 0.41 -7.13
C TYR A 69 15.76 0.52 -8.43
N HIS A 70 15.55 1.61 -9.17
CA HIS A 70 16.24 1.83 -10.44
C HIS A 70 17.70 2.26 -10.29
N GLN A 71 18.05 2.97 -9.22
CA GLN A 71 19.42 3.42 -8.96
C GLN A 71 20.25 2.31 -8.34
N GLU A 72 19.76 1.69 -7.27
CA GLU A 72 20.54 0.77 -6.44
C GLU A 72 20.38 -0.70 -6.86
N MET A 73 19.16 -1.13 -7.22
CA MET A 73 18.90 -2.54 -7.55
C MET A 73 19.22 -2.90 -9.01
N LYS A 74 18.96 -2.01 -9.99
CA LYS A 74 19.39 -2.27 -11.39
C LYS A 74 20.91 -2.38 -11.51
N ALA A 75 21.70 -1.65 -10.71
CA ALA A 75 23.15 -1.79 -10.69
C ALA A 75 23.59 -3.21 -10.27
N SER A 76 22.93 -3.78 -9.25
CA SER A 76 23.20 -5.13 -8.75
C SER A 76 22.73 -6.24 -9.71
N VAL A 77 21.59 -6.03 -10.38
CA VAL A 77 21.03 -6.96 -11.37
C VAL A 77 21.86 -6.95 -12.67
N LEU A 78 22.29 -5.78 -13.16
CA LEU A 78 23.20 -5.68 -14.33
C LEU A 78 24.58 -6.28 -14.03
N GLY A 79 25.09 -6.11 -12.80
CA GLY A 79 26.33 -6.75 -12.33
C GLY A 79 26.22 -8.28 -12.27
N SER A 80 25.05 -8.80 -11.86
CA SER A 80 24.76 -10.23 -11.80
C SER A 80 24.55 -10.82 -13.20
N ILE A 81 23.81 -10.15 -14.09
CA ILE A 81 23.62 -10.58 -15.48
C ILE A 81 24.97 -10.62 -16.21
N LYS A 82 25.85 -9.62 -16.04
CA LYS A 82 27.19 -9.65 -16.64
C LYS A 82 27.97 -10.92 -16.25
N LYS A 83 27.95 -11.34 -14.98
CA LYS A 83 28.64 -12.55 -14.53
C LYS A 83 28.10 -13.82 -15.18
N TYR A 84 26.78 -13.90 -15.38
CA TYR A 84 26.15 -15.04 -16.04
C TYR A 84 26.27 -15.02 -17.57
N THR A 85 26.42 -13.85 -18.20
CA THR A 85 26.56 -13.72 -19.66
C THR A 85 28.00 -13.85 -20.18
N ILE A 86 29.03 -13.71 -19.33
CA ILE A 86 30.45 -13.82 -19.76
C ILE A 86 30.83 -15.26 -20.17
N GLY A 87 30.01 -16.27 -19.84
CA GLY A 87 30.30 -17.68 -20.14
C GLY A 87 29.26 -18.44 -20.97
N LEU A 88 28.22 -17.79 -21.49
CA LEU A 88 27.14 -18.48 -22.23
C LEU A 88 27.35 -18.41 -23.76
N PRO A 89 27.53 -19.54 -24.47
CA PRO A 89 27.68 -19.56 -25.92
C PRO A 89 26.36 -19.22 -26.62
N TRP A 90 26.28 -18.00 -27.18
CA TRP A 90 25.44 -17.46 -28.27
C TRP A 90 24.12 -18.15 -28.71
N GLN A 91 23.23 -18.56 -27.81
CA GLN A 91 21.96 -19.22 -28.22
C GLN A 91 20.66 -18.43 -28.01
N ILE A 92 20.69 -17.14 -27.67
CA ILE A 92 19.46 -16.32 -27.58
C ILE A 92 19.22 -15.54 -28.89
N LYS A 93 19.00 -16.28 -29.98
CA LYS A 93 18.35 -15.74 -31.19
C LYS A 93 16.90 -16.19 -31.22
N LYS A 94 16.00 -15.22 -31.38
CA LYS A 94 14.56 -15.33 -31.67
C LYS A 94 13.61 -15.44 -30.46
N TRP A 95 13.39 -14.37 -29.69
CA TRP A 95 12.07 -14.16 -29.05
C TRP A 95 11.75 -12.71 -28.63
N ILE A 96 12.47 -11.71 -29.15
CA ILE A 96 12.11 -10.29 -28.97
C ILE A 96 11.91 -9.67 -30.35
N VAL A 97 10.80 -10.02 -30.99
CA VAL A 97 10.24 -9.21 -32.08
C VAL A 97 8.73 -9.19 -31.87
N GLY A 98 8.27 -8.21 -31.10
CA GLY A 98 6.90 -7.73 -31.07
C GLY A 98 6.97 -6.21 -30.98
N LYS A 99 6.57 -5.53 -32.06
CA LYS A 99 6.66 -4.06 -32.24
C LYS A 99 5.90 -3.29 -31.14
N PRO A 100 6.28 -2.03 -30.86
CA PRO A 100 5.56 -1.19 -29.91
C PRO A 100 4.28 -0.68 -30.58
N GLU A 101 3.12 -1.07 -30.06
CA GLU A 101 1.90 -0.30 -30.28
C GLU A 101 1.65 0.57 -29.06
N ILE A 102 1.97 1.86 -29.22
CA ILE A 102 1.47 2.91 -28.35
C ILE A 102 -0.02 3.04 -28.69
N ALA A 103 -0.87 2.21 -28.09
CA ALA A 103 -2.31 2.32 -28.24
C ALA A 103 -2.80 3.49 -27.37
N GLY A 104 -2.82 4.68 -27.95
CA GLY A 104 -3.59 5.79 -27.42
C GLY A 104 -5.07 5.48 -27.52
N VAL A 105 -5.75 5.34 -26.39
CA VAL A 105 -7.21 5.38 -26.32
C VAL A 105 -7.65 6.29 -25.16
N SER A 106 -8.45 7.27 -25.57
CA SER A 106 -9.20 8.31 -24.85
C SER A 106 -10.14 7.74 -23.77
N PRO A 107 -10.59 8.52 -22.78
CA PRO A 107 -11.35 8.02 -21.65
C PRO A 107 -12.81 7.76 -22.07
N ALA A 108 -13.29 6.55 -21.80
CA ALA A 108 -14.70 6.25 -21.77
C ALA A 108 -15.03 5.77 -20.35
N ASP A 109 -15.97 6.46 -19.73
CA ASP A 109 -16.70 6.12 -18.51
C ASP A 109 -15.91 5.79 -17.25
N GLY A 110 -15.78 6.81 -16.38
CA GLY A 110 -15.89 6.73 -14.91
C GLY A 110 -14.95 5.80 -14.13
N SER A 111 -14.15 4.99 -14.81
CA SER A 111 -13.21 4.03 -14.27
C SER A 111 -11.82 4.51 -14.64
N THR A 112 -11.11 5.04 -13.66
CA THR A 112 -9.69 5.36 -13.79
C THR A 112 -8.92 4.04 -13.81
N VAL A 113 -8.90 3.38 -14.96
CA VAL A 113 -8.10 2.17 -15.16
C VAL A 113 -6.64 2.53 -14.87
N VAL A 114 -6.09 1.98 -13.79
CA VAL A 114 -4.70 2.23 -13.41
C VAL A 114 -3.79 1.56 -14.43
N ARG A 115 -3.11 2.40 -15.24
CA ARG A 115 -2.15 1.93 -16.26
C ARG A 115 -0.77 1.74 -15.65
N LEU A 116 -0.05 0.75 -16.18
CA LEU A 116 1.22 0.24 -15.69
C LEU A 116 2.24 0.07 -16.81
N SER A 117 3.35 0.80 -16.72
CA SER A 117 4.53 0.60 -17.56
C SER A 117 5.20 -0.73 -17.19
N GLU A 118 6.03 -1.27 -18.09
CA GLU A 118 6.79 -2.49 -17.78
C GLU A 118 7.73 -2.31 -16.58
N GLU A 119 8.33 -1.13 -16.46
CA GLU A 119 9.25 -0.80 -15.35
C GLU A 119 8.51 -0.70 -14.02
N GLU A 120 7.33 -0.07 -14.01
CA GLU A 120 6.46 0.00 -12.84
C GLU A 120 6.02 -1.40 -12.40
N ARG A 121 5.75 -2.34 -13.33
CA ARG A 121 5.37 -3.72 -12.97
C ARG A 121 6.46 -4.45 -12.20
N VAL A 122 7.72 -4.23 -12.55
CA VAL A 122 8.86 -4.86 -11.87
C VAL A 122 8.96 -4.35 -10.44
N VAL A 123 8.91 -3.03 -10.24
CA VAL A 123 8.95 -2.41 -8.91
C VAL A 123 7.74 -2.85 -8.08
N LEU A 124 6.56 -2.94 -8.68
CA LEU A 124 5.36 -3.44 -8.00
C LEU A 124 5.47 -4.90 -7.58
N GLY A 125 6.09 -5.76 -8.40
CA GLY A 125 6.36 -7.14 -8.01
C GLY A 125 7.22 -7.20 -6.75
N TRP A 126 8.30 -6.42 -6.73
CA TRP A 126 9.15 -6.29 -5.55
C TRP A 126 8.38 -5.78 -4.32
N LEU A 127 7.58 -4.72 -4.45
CA LEU A 127 6.78 -4.19 -3.34
C LEU A 127 5.74 -5.19 -2.82
N ARG A 128 5.14 -6.01 -3.69
CA ARG A 128 4.20 -7.07 -3.27
C ARG A 128 4.86 -8.13 -2.40
N GLU A 129 6.09 -8.49 -2.72
CA GLU A 129 6.88 -9.45 -1.96
C GLU A 129 7.38 -8.84 -0.65
N SER A 130 7.75 -7.55 -0.66
CA SER A 130 8.22 -6.81 0.51
C SER A 130 7.14 -6.46 1.52
N LEU A 131 5.85 -6.41 1.13
CA LEU A 131 4.75 -6.05 2.03
C LEU A 131 3.82 -7.24 2.29
N SER A 132 3.63 -7.58 3.56
CA SER A 132 2.66 -8.58 3.98
C SER A 132 1.81 -8.09 5.15
N LEU A 133 0.53 -8.42 5.13
CA LEU A 133 -0.41 -8.08 6.19
C LEU A 133 -1.10 -9.36 6.66
N TYR A 134 -1.03 -9.60 7.97
CA TYR A 134 -1.62 -10.76 8.62
C TYR A 134 -2.68 -10.31 9.63
N ILE A 135 -3.77 -11.07 9.72
CA ILE A 135 -4.86 -10.81 10.66
C ILE A 135 -4.90 -11.97 11.63
N ASN A 136 -4.63 -11.70 12.90
CA ASN A 136 -4.90 -12.63 13.98
C ASN A 136 -6.29 -12.35 14.56
N LYS A 137 -7.27 -13.15 14.14
CA LYS A 137 -8.67 -13.02 14.57
C LYS A 137 -8.89 -13.39 16.04
N GLU A 138 -8.04 -14.25 16.61
CA GLU A 138 -8.18 -14.73 17.99
C GLU A 138 -7.94 -13.61 19.01
N ILE A 139 -6.95 -12.76 18.73
CA ILE A 139 -6.58 -11.62 19.59
C ILE A 139 -6.96 -10.26 18.99
N GLY A 140 -7.66 -10.26 17.84
CA GLY A 140 -8.11 -9.03 17.17
C GLY A 140 -6.98 -8.11 16.69
N MET A 141 -5.84 -8.68 16.29
CA MET A 141 -4.65 -7.93 15.91
C MET A 141 -4.39 -7.97 14.40
N ILE A 142 -4.03 -6.82 13.84
CA ILE A 142 -3.58 -6.68 12.45
C ILE A 142 -2.07 -6.40 12.50
N SER A 143 -1.28 -7.21 11.79
CA SER A 143 0.17 -7.10 11.72
C SER A 143 0.59 -6.79 10.30
N LEU A 144 1.13 -5.59 10.08
CA LEU A 144 1.74 -5.17 8.82
C LEU A 144 3.25 -5.35 8.94
N GLN A 145 3.82 -6.14 8.04
CA GLN A 145 5.24 -6.40 7.95
C GLN A 145 5.78 -5.86 6.62
N VAL A 146 6.91 -5.17 6.71
CA VAL A 146 7.61 -4.59 5.57
C VAL A 146 9.08 -5.01 5.61
N GLU A 147 9.56 -5.59 4.51
CA GLU A 147 10.95 -6.01 4.34
C GLU A 147 11.66 -5.07 3.35
N MET A 148 12.69 -4.39 3.82
CA MET A 148 13.50 -3.44 3.05
C MET A 148 15.00 -3.69 3.27
N PRO A 149 15.88 -3.25 2.35
CA PRO A 149 17.32 -3.46 2.47
C PRO A 149 17.98 -2.86 3.73
N THR A 150 17.37 -1.83 4.33
CA THR A 150 17.86 -1.18 5.56
C THR A 150 16.76 -1.02 6.58
N ALA A 151 17.13 -0.99 7.86
CA ALA A 151 16.20 -0.83 8.98
C ALA A 151 15.45 0.52 8.93
N GLU A 152 16.12 1.57 8.49
CA GLU A 152 15.54 2.92 8.35
C GLU A 152 14.46 2.94 7.26
N MET A 153 14.74 2.37 6.09
CA MET A 153 13.72 2.23 5.03
C MET A 153 12.54 1.39 5.51
N ALA A 154 12.79 0.27 6.20
CA ALA A 154 11.73 -0.59 6.71
C ALA A 154 10.82 0.18 7.67
N ALA A 155 11.40 0.99 8.58
CA ALA A 155 10.65 1.77 9.55
C ALA A 155 9.79 2.87 8.90
N GLU A 156 10.38 3.66 8.00
CA GLU A 156 9.69 4.73 7.28
C GLU A 156 8.57 4.18 6.40
N VAL A 157 8.87 3.16 5.58
CA VAL A 157 7.89 2.57 4.67
C VAL A 157 6.78 1.85 5.45
N ALA A 158 7.08 1.14 6.54
CA ALA A 158 6.05 0.52 7.38
C ALA A 158 5.13 1.55 8.03
N THR A 159 5.70 2.65 8.53
CA THR A 159 4.92 3.73 9.16
C THR A 159 3.98 4.38 8.16
N TYR A 160 4.50 4.72 6.98
CA TYR A 160 3.68 5.30 5.93
C TYR A 160 2.63 4.31 5.41
N ALA A 161 2.99 3.05 5.18
CA ALA A 161 2.03 2.03 4.74
C ALA A 161 0.89 1.85 5.76
N ALA A 162 1.19 1.80 7.06
CA ALA A 162 0.15 1.74 8.09
C ALA A 162 -0.80 2.95 8.02
N ARG A 163 -0.24 4.16 7.84
CA ARG A 163 -1.02 5.39 7.67
C ARG A 163 -1.87 5.36 6.41
N LEU A 164 -1.28 4.97 5.27
CA LEU A 164 -1.96 4.88 3.99
C LEU A 164 -3.16 3.92 4.06
N LEU A 165 -3.00 2.76 4.71
CA LEU A 165 -4.10 1.82 4.93
C LEU A 165 -5.22 2.42 5.78
N SER A 166 -4.86 3.13 6.85
CA SER A 166 -5.84 3.86 7.68
C SER A 166 -6.62 4.88 6.86
N ASP A 167 -5.92 5.71 6.08
CA ASP A 167 -6.52 6.75 5.24
C ASP A 167 -7.44 6.14 4.17
N TYR A 168 -7.04 5.01 3.57
CA TYR A 168 -7.83 4.28 2.57
C TYR A 168 -9.15 3.74 3.15
N VAL A 169 -9.10 3.19 4.37
CA VAL A 169 -10.30 2.67 5.04
C VAL A 169 -11.24 3.81 5.47
N VAL A 170 -10.70 4.95 5.90
CA VAL A 170 -11.47 6.12 6.31
C VAL A 170 -12.12 6.81 5.11
N SER A 171 -11.42 6.96 3.99
CA SER A 171 -11.98 7.57 2.77
C SER A 171 -13.13 6.76 2.20
N TYR A 172 -12.99 5.42 2.16
CA TYR A 172 -14.07 4.53 1.71
C TYR A 172 -15.37 4.70 2.52
N LYS A 173 -15.26 4.84 3.85
CA LYS A 173 -16.44 5.12 4.70
C LYS A 173 -17.11 6.43 4.31
N THR A 174 -16.32 7.47 4.01
CA THR A 174 -16.83 8.81 3.69
C THR A 174 -17.53 8.84 2.33
N ASP A 175 -16.98 8.13 1.35
CA ASP A 175 -17.56 8.09 0.00
C ASP A 175 -18.85 7.27 -0.03
N LYS A 176 -18.92 6.15 0.69
CA LYS A 176 -20.17 5.37 0.81
C LYS A 176 -21.30 6.16 1.46
N VAL A 177 -21.01 6.90 2.54
CA VAL A 177 -22.01 7.75 3.21
C VAL A 177 -22.54 8.85 2.29
N ARG A 178 -21.68 9.43 1.44
CA ARG A 178 -22.11 10.40 0.43
C ARG A 178 -22.97 9.78 -0.68
N GLU A 179 -22.63 8.57 -1.13
CA GLU A 179 -23.45 7.86 -2.11
C GLU A 179 -24.82 7.49 -1.54
N ASP A 180 -24.87 6.97 -0.32
CA ASP A 180 -26.12 6.62 0.36
C ASP A 180 -27.02 7.86 0.53
N LEU A 181 -26.46 9.02 0.90
CA LEU A 181 -27.21 10.29 0.97
C LEU A 181 -27.79 10.71 -0.39
N ARG A 182 -27.05 10.46 -1.48
CA ARG A 182 -27.44 10.83 -2.84
C ARG A 182 -28.51 9.89 -3.44
N PHE A 183 -28.75 8.73 -2.83
CA PHE A 183 -29.81 7.79 -3.20
C PHE A 183 -31.12 8.00 -2.41
N VAL A 184 -31.07 8.75 -1.30
CA VAL A 184 -32.23 9.01 -0.44
C VAL A 184 -32.91 10.35 -0.74
N GLU A 185 -32.26 11.24 -1.51
CA GLU A 185 -32.89 12.41 -2.16
C GLU A 185 -33.58 12.04 -3.48
#